data_AF-A0A961TK91-F1
#
_entry.id   AF-A0A961TK91-F1
#
_cell.length_a   1.000
_cell.length_b   1.000
_cell.length_c   1.000
_cell.angle_alpha   90.00
_cell.angle_beta   90.00
_cell.angle_gamma   90.00
#
_symmetry.space_group_name_H-M   'P 1'
#
loop_
_entity.id
_entity.type
_entity.pdbx_description
1 polymer ?
#
loop_
_entity_poly.entity_id
_entity_poly.type
_entity_poly.pdbx_seq_one_letter_code
_entity_poly.pdbx_strand_id
1 'polypeptide(L)'
;DMLALGPLTFRHEPLPAAIEGEISGHLHPQARIVRRGKSVRRRCFASDGSRLIMPAFGAFTGGLNIRDRAFEGLFDLSRLHAHVMGRERIYTIDGRQLV
;
A
#
# COMPACT_ATOMS: atom_id res chain seq x y z
N ASP A 1 -5.38 -18.24 -4.96
CA ASP A 1 -6.77 -17.71 -4.93
C ASP A 1 -6.88 -16.38 -5.66
N MET A 2 -7.91 -16.22 -6.50
CA MET A 2 -8.19 -15.01 -7.28
C MET A 2 -9.71 -14.90 -7.55
N LEU A 3 -10.25 -13.69 -7.56
CA LEU A 3 -11.62 -13.35 -7.96
C LEU A 3 -11.61 -12.16 -8.92
N ALA A 4 -12.22 -12.30 -10.09
CA ALA A 4 -12.38 -11.22 -11.06
C ALA A 4 -13.78 -10.59 -10.96
N LEU A 5 -13.85 -9.26 -10.89
CA LEU A 5 -15.09 -8.48 -10.90
C LEU A 5 -14.94 -7.29 -11.86
N GLY A 6 -15.42 -7.45 -13.09
CA GLY A 6 -15.22 -6.47 -14.14
C GLY A 6 -13.73 -6.22 -14.40
N PRO A 7 -13.25 -4.96 -14.38
CA PRO A 7 -11.84 -4.64 -14.60
C PRO A 7 -10.95 -4.91 -13.38
N LEU A 8 -11.51 -5.38 -12.26
CA LEU A 8 -10.76 -5.59 -11.02
C LEU A 8 -10.44 -7.06 -10.79
N THR A 9 -9.20 -7.31 -10.37
CA THR A 9 -8.73 -8.63 -9.96
C THR A 9 -8.37 -8.62 -8.49
N PHE A 10 -9.16 -9.30 -7.67
CA PHE A 10 -8.94 -9.46 -6.25
C PHE A 10 -8.12 -10.71 -5.98
N ARG A 11 -7.10 -10.60 -5.13
CA ARG A 11 -6.27 -11.74 -4.75
C ARG A 11 -5.67 -11.58 -3.36
N HIS A 12 -5.15 -12.67 -2.82
CA HIS A 12 -4.50 -12.61 -1.51
C HIS A 12 -3.14 -11.90 -1.56
N GLU A 13 -2.22 -12.38 -2.41
CA GLU A 13 -0.83 -11.91 -2.50
C GLU A 13 -0.59 -11.15 -3.82
N PRO A 14 0.12 -10.00 -3.80
CA PRO A 14 0.50 -9.28 -5.02
C PRO A 14 1.50 -10.09 -5.85
N LEU A 15 1.43 -9.99 -7.18
CA LEU A 15 2.44 -10.59 -8.05
C LEU A 15 3.32 -9.53 -8.75
N PRO A 16 4.62 -9.82 -9.00
CA PRO A 16 5.55 -8.89 -9.66
C PRO A 16 5.29 -8.61 -11.15
N ALA A 17 4.16 -9.04 -11.71
CA ALA A 17 3.72 -8.67 -13.05
C ALA A 17 2.64 -7.58 -12.97
N ALA A 18 2.64 -6.65 -13.93
CA ALA A 18 1.60 -5.63 -14.01
C ALA A 18 0.25 -6.28 -14.35
N ILE A 19 -0.64 -6.33 -13.37
CA ILE A 19 -2.06 -6.64 -13.57
C ILE A 19 -2.79 -5.35 -13.26
N GLU A 20 -3.16 -4.63 -14.30
CA GLU A 20 -3.98 -3.44 -14.17
C GLU A 20 -5.30 -3.81 -13.48
N GLY A 21 -5.68 -3.03 -12.47
CA GLY A 21 -6.85 -3.31 -11.63
C GLY A 21 -6.63 -4.38 -10.55
N GLU A 22 -5.39 -4.76 -10.24
CA GLU A 22 -5.12 -5.67 -9.12
C GLU A 22 -5.43 -5.02 -7.76
N ILE A 23 -6.18 -5.73 -6.93
CA ILE A 23 -6.39 -5.40 -5.51
C ILE A 23 -5.92 -6.60 -4.68
N SER A 24 -4.91 -6.39 -3.84
CA SER A 24 -4.28 -7.45 -3.06
C SER A 24 -4.07 -7.09 -1.59
N GLY A 25 -3.80 -8.09 -0.77
CA GLY A 25 -3.50 -7.95 0.65
C GLY A 25 -2.11 -8.49 0.97
N HIS A 26 -2.03 -9.39 1.95
CA HIS A 26 -0.84 -10.12 2.40
C HIS A 26 0.25 -9.24 3.05
N LEU A 27 0.80 -8.25 2.34
CA LEU A 27 1.94 -7.45 2.80
C LEU A 27 1.58 -6.37 3.82
N HIS A 28 0.32 -5.93 3.83
CA HIS A 28 -0.24 -4.95 4.77
C HIS A 28 0.59 -3.66 4.88
N PRO A 29 0.59 -2.79 3.87
CA PRO A 29 1.47 -1.63 3.81
C PRO A 29 1.26 -0.64 4.97
N GLN A 30 2.38 -0.12 5.44
CA GLN A 30 2.46 0.96 6.40
C GLN A 30 3.35 2.08 5.84
N ALA A 31 2.83 3.29 5.89
CA ALA A 31 3.59 4.48 5.56
C ALA A 31 4.34 4.95 6.80
N ARG A 32 5.63 5.24 6.65
CA ARG A 32 6.41 5.96 7.63
C ARG A 32 6.83 7.30 7.03
N ILE A 33 6.59 8.37 7.77
CA ILE A 33 6.89 9.75 7.35
C ILE A 33 7.55 10.45 8.52
N VAL A 34 8.59 11.23 8.23
CA VAL A 34 9.25 12.09 9.21
C VAL A 34 8.97 13.54 8.86
N ARG A 35 8.32 14.27 9.76
CA ARG A 35 8.03 15.70 9.58
C ARG A 35 8.29 16.45 10.89
N ARG A 36 9.04 17.55 10.83
CA ARG A 36 9.39 18.39 12.00
C ARG A 36 10.00 17.54 13.14
N GLY A 37 10.92 16.63 12.81
CA GLY A 37 11.58 15.74 13.77
C GLY A 37 10.70 14.64 14.37
N LYS A 38 9.42 14.54 13.99
CA LYS A 38 8.51 13.49 14.47
C LYS A 38 8.32 12.43 13.41
N SER A 39 8.57 11.17 13.77
CA SER A 39 8.29 10.01 12.95
C SER A 39 6.88 9.50 13.22
N VAL A 40 6.07 9.37 12.17
CA VAL A 40 4.74 8.77 12.24
C VAL A 40 4.71 7.53 11.36
N ARG A 41 4.25 6.41 11.92
CA ARG A 41 4.01 5.17 11.20
C ARG A 41 2.53 4.82 11.29
N ARG A 42 1.89 4.59 10.15
CA ARG A 42 0.45 4.28 10.08
C ARG A 42 0.18 3.32 8.93
N ARG A 43 -0.85 2.48 9.10
CA ARG A 43 -1.40 1.66 8.02
C ARG A 43 -1.89 2.55 6.89
N CYS A 44 -1.76 2.07 5.66
CA CYS A 44 -2.15 2.81 4.47
C CYS A 44 -2.60 1.84 3.38
N PHE A 45 -3.33 2.36 2.40
CA PHE A 45 -3.40 1.72 1.09
C PHE A 45 -2.24 2.22 0.24
N ALA A 46 -1.57 1.34 -0.48
CA ALA A 46 -0.47 1.70 -1.39
C ALA A 46 -0.93 1.51 -2.83
N SER A 47 -0.73 2.53 -3.68
CA SER A 47 -1.14 2.49 -5.08
C SER A 47 -0.23 3.35 -5.94
N ASP A 48 0.00 2.91 -7.17
CA ASP A 48 0.62 3.71 -8.25
C ASP A 48 -0.39 4.09 -9.34
N GLY A 49 -1.69 3.86 -9.08
CA GLY A 49 -2.78 4.02 -10.03
C GLY A 49 -3.03 2.81 -10.94
N SER A 50 -2.14 1.82 -10.99
CA SER A 50 -2.36 0.55 -11.73
C SER A 50 -2.88 -0.56 -10.84
N ARG A 51 -2.48 -0.58 -9.56
CA ARG A 51 -2.90 -1.56 -8.55
C ARG A 51 -3.10 -0.94 -7.18
N LEU A 52 -3.69 -1.70 -6.26
CA LEU A 52 -3.89 -1.32 -4.86
C LEU A 52 -3.49 -2.47 -3.92
N ILE A 53 -2.58 -2.21 -2.99
CA ILE A 53 -2.30 -3.14 -1.87
C ILE A 53 -2.96 -2.60 -0.60
N MET A 54 -3.84 -3.41 0.00
CA MET A 54 -4.66 -3.05 1.15
C MET A 54 -3.94 -3.28 2.49
N PRO A 55 -4.16 -2.40 3.49
CA PRO A 55 -3.66 -2.62 4.83
C PRO A 55 -4.34 -3.83 5.48
N ALA A 56 -3.74 -4.32 6.56
CA ALA A 56 -4.43 -5.25 7.44
C ALA A 56 -5.62 -4.56 8.12
N PHE A 57 -6.80 -5.18 8.06
CA PHE A 57 -7.99 -4.73 8.79
C PHE A 57 -8.01 -5.20 10.26
N GLY A 58 -7.40 -6.34 10.55
CA GLY A 58 -7.34 -6.88 11.92
C GLY A 58 -6.50 -6.04 12.87
N ALA A 59 -6.81 -6.06 14.17
CA ALA A 59 -6.05 -5.33 15.19
C ALA A 59 -4.67 -5.97 15.48
N PHE A 60 -4.53 -7.27 15.22
CA PHE A 60 -3.38 -8.09 15.63
C PHE A 60 -2.32 -8.28 14.54
N THR A 61 -2.64 -7.93 13.30
CA THR A 61 -1.71 -8.04 12.18
C THR A 61 -0.87 -6.78 12.09
N GLY A 62 0.45 -6.99 12.15
CA GLY A 62 1.42 -5.97 11.80
C GLY A 62 1.33 -5.59 10.32
N GLY A 63 2.29 -4.80 9.86
CA GLY A 63 2.41 -4.48 8.46
C GLY A 63 3.84 -4.08 8.13
N LEU A 64 4.18 -4.12 6.85
CA LEU A 64 5.50 -3.79 6.37
C LEU A 64 5.59 -2.31 5.98
N ASN A 65 6.76 -1.70 6.14
CA ASN A 65 6.97 -0.38 5.55
C ASN A 65 6.83 -0.51 4.02
N ILE A 66 6.19 0.43 3.32
CA ILE A 66 6.15 0.42 1.85
C ILE A 66 7.57 0.41 1.24
N ARG A 67 8.58 0.90 1.96
CA ARG A 67 10.00 0.84 1.56
C ARG A 67 10.69 -0.51 1.86
N ASP A 68 9.97 -1.49 2.39
CA ASP A 68 10.49 -2.84 2.60
C ASP A 68 10.71 -3.54 1.24
N ARG A 69 11.74 -4.39 1.16
CA ARG A 69 12.08 -5.18 -0.03
C ARG A 69 10.93 -6.03 -0.55
N ALA A 70 9.97 -6.40 0.30
CA ALA A 70 8.79 -7.14 -0.11
C ALA A 70 7.90 -6.39 -1.13
N PHE A 71 8.08 -5.06 -1.27
CA PHE A 71 7.38 -4.24 -2.26
C PHE A 71 8.17 -3.98 -3.54
N GLU A 72 9.41 -4.49 -3.65
CA GLU A 72 10.23 -4.30 -4.85
C GLU A 72 9.54 -4.86 -6.10
N GLY A 73 9.52 -4.06 -7.17
CA GLY A 73 8.89 -4.43 -8.44
C GLY A 73 7.36 -4.45 -8.43
N LEU A 74 6.70 -4.13 -7.30
CA LEU A 74 5.24 -4.12 -7.23
C LEU A 74 4.61 -2.81 -7.70
N PHE A 75 5.35 -1.69 -7.64
CA PHE A 75 4.84 -0.37 -7.97
C PHE A 75 5.76 0.39 -8.92
N ASP A 76 5.16 1.22 -9.78
CA ASP A 76 5.85 2.36 -10.37
C ASP A 76 6.12 3.42 -9.29
N LEU A 77 7.39 3.50 -8.86
CA LEU A 77 7.81 4.40 -7.80
C LEU A 77 7.62 5.89 -8.14
N SER A 78 7.54 6.25 -9.43
CA SER A 78 7.30 7.63 -9.85
C SER A 78 5.85 8.08 -9.63
N ARG A 79 4.93 7.12 -9.54
CA ARG A 79 3.49 7.34 -9.35
C ARG A 79 2.96 6.84 -8.02
N LEU A 80 3.83 6.23 -7.20
CA LEU A 80 3.47 5.67 -5.92
C LEU A 80 2.91 6.72 -4.96
N HIS A 81 1.75 6.41 -4.39
CA HIS A 81 1.12 7.14 -3.30
C HIS A 81 0.77 6.18 -2.16
N ALA A 82 0.90 6.68 -0.93
CA ALA A 82 0.36 6.04 0.25
C ALA A 82 -0.87 6.81 0.74
N HIS A 83 -2.02 6.15 0.74
CA HIS A 83 -3.26 6.66 1.32
C HIS A 83 -3.32 6.26 2.79
N VAL A 84 -2.76 7.12 3.65
CA VAL A 84 -2.51 6.87 5.06
C VAL A 84 -3.79 7.02 5.88
N MET A 85 -4.11 6.00 6.68
CA MET A 85 -5.28 5.99 7.54
C MET A 85 -5.03 6.82 8.81
N GLY A 86 -5.72 7.95 8.89
CA GLY A 86 -5.89 8.72 10.12
C GLY A 86 -7.01 8.14 10.99
N ARG A 87 -7.37 8.87 12.06
CA ARG A 87 -8.46 8.46 12.96
C ARG A 87 -9.85 8.54 12.29
N GLU A 88 -10.06 9.56 11.48
CA GLU A 88 -11.37 9.89 10.87
C GLU A 88 -11.29 10.11 9.36
N ARG A 89 -10.09 10.18 8.80
CA ARG A 89 -9.88 10.51 7.39
C ARG A 89 -8.63 9.84 6.84
N ILE A 90 -8.58 9.75 5.52
CA ILE A 90 -7.42 9.26 4.77
C ILE A 90 -6.61 10.45 4.27
N TYR A 91 -5.29 10.36 4.37
CA TYR A 91 -4.35 11.36 3.87
C TYR A 91 -3.51 10.76 2.76
N THR A 92 -3.53 11.37 1.57
CA THR A 92 -2.66 10.94 0.47
C THR A 92 -1.28 11.56 0.63
N ILE A 93 -0.26 10.71 0.61
CA ILE A 93 1.15 11.08 0.77
C ILE A 93 1.89 10.58 -0.46
N ASP A 94 2.65 11.47 -1.09
CA ASP A 94 3.49 11.14 -2.23
C ASP A 94 4.59 10.15 -1.80
N GLY A 95 4.82 9.13 -2.62
CA GLY A 95 5.79 8.06 -2.34
C GLY A 95 7.17 8.59 -1.99
N ARG A 96 7.59 9.73 -2.55
CA ARG A 96 8.89 10.39 -2.28
C ARG A 96 9.01 10.92 -0.86
N GLN A 97 7.90 11.13 -0.15
CA GLN A 97 7.88 11.61 1.24
C GLN A 97 7.98 10.47 2.26
N LEU A 98 7.90 9.22 1.82
CA LEU A 98 8.02 8.03 2.66
C LEU A 98 9.50 7.76 3.01
N VAL A 99 9.74 7.30 4.23
CA VAL A 99 11.07 6.94 4.76
C VAL A 99 11.09 5.56 5.38
#